data_AF-A0A663E4P6-F1
#
_entry.id   AF-A0A663E4P6-F1
#
_cell.length_a   1.000
_cell.length_b   1.000
_cell.length_c   1.000
_cell.angle_alpha   90.00
_cell.angle_beta   90.00
_cell.angle_gamma   90.00
#
_symmetry.space_group_name_H-M   'P 1'
#
loop_
_entity.id
_entity.type
_entity.pdbx_description
1 polymer ?
#
loop_
_entity_poly.entity_id
_entity_poly.type
_entity_poly.pdbx_seq_one_letter_code
_entity_poly.pdbx_strand_id
1 'polypeptide(L)'
;APPKDIDSIHTQKLLEAMKALGVFEDEEELNHRLVVLGRLNNLVKEWISELGESKNLPPSAVAKVGGKIFTFGSYRLGVHTKGADIDVACVAPRHVERSDFFQSFFEKLKRQEEIRKLRAVEDAYVPVVKFEFDGVEIDLVFARLSVPTVADNLDLRDNSCLRSLDIRCIRSLNGCRVTDEILHLVPNKENFRLTLRAIKLWAKRRGIYSNALGFLGGVSCAVLVARTCQLYPNALASTLVNKFFLVFSEWEWPKPVLLKQQEESNLNLPVWDPRVNPSDRYHVMPIITPAYPQQNSTYNVSTSTRAVMAEEFKHGLAVTNEILQGKSDWSKLFEPLNFFQKYKIGLVESKIRVLVGNLERNEFISIAHVKPQSFPGSRELCKQSGYVSMWFLGIVFRKVENAESANVDLTYVIQSFNDTVYSQANYLNVLKEGMKIEAAHVKRKHLHHFLPAETLQKRKKVYNKNGALLAIFFFFLL
;
A
#
# COMPACT_ATOMS: atom_id res chain seq x y z
N ALA A 1 5.51 33.21 7.70
CA ALA A 1 6.39 34.16 7.01
C ALA A 1 6.29 33.92 5.50
N PRO A 2 6.41 34.96 4.67
CA PRO A 2 6.53 34.80 3.22
C PRO A 2 7.85 34.09 2.85
N PRO A 3 7.93 33.47 1.66
CA PRO A 3 9.14 32.80 1.20
C PRO A 3 10.23 33.82 0.83
N LYS A 4 11.48 33.40 0.95
CA LYS A 4 12.67 34.11 0.48
C LYS A 4 13.12 33.56 -0.87
N ASP A 5 13.96 34.29 -1.59
CA ASP A 5 14.48 33.85 -2.91
C ASP A 5 15.16 32.47 -2.85
N ILE A 6 15.86 32.19 -1.75
CA ILE A 6 16.49 30.88 -1.52
C ILE A 6 15.48 29.72 -1.45
N ASP A 7 14.26 29.97 -0.94
CA ASP A 7 13.21 28.95 -0.86
C ASP A 7 12.70 28.58 -2.27
N SER A 8 12.67 29.55 -3.19
CA SER A 8 12.33 29.36 -4.60
C SER A 8 13.40 28.51 -5.31
N ILE A 9 14.68 28.79 -5.06
CA ILE A 9 15.80 27.97 -5.57
C ILE A 9 15.69 26.53 -5.07
N HIS A 10 15.45 26.32 -3.77
CA HIS A 10 15.27 24.97 -3.23
C HIS A 10 14.03 24.27 -3.78
N THR A 11 12.95 25.00 -4.05
CA THR A 11 11.73 24.44 -4.66
C THR A 11 11.99 23.99 -6.09
N GLN A 12 12.76 24.76 -6.86
CA GLN A 12 13.16 24.39 -8.21
C GLN A 12 14.03 23.11 -8.21
N LYS A 13 15.03 23.04 -7.32
CA LYS A 13 15.86 21.83 -7.13
C LYS A 13 15.04 20.60 -6.72
N LEU A 14 14.03 20.78 -5.86
CA LEU A 14 13.11 19.70 -5.47
C LEU A 14 12.34 19.17 -6.67
N LEU A 15 11.83 20.08 -7.51
CA LEU A 15 11.09 19.74 -8.72
C LEU A 15 11.96 19.00 -9.74
N GLU A 16 13.21 19.42 -9.94
CA GLU A 16 14.19 18.73 -10.79
C GLU A 16 14.50 17.31 -10.29
N ALA A 17 14.77 17.15 -9.00
CA ALA A 17 15.02 15.83 -8.40
C ALA A 17 13.82 14.88 -8.57
N MET A 18 12.60 15.40 -8.45
CA MET A 18 11.38 14.63 -8.66
C MET A 18 11.13 14.28 -10.13
N LYS A 19 11.40 15.19 -11.06
CA LYS A 19 11.33 14.93 -12.52
C LYS A 19 12.22 13.77 -12.93
N ALA A 20 13.46 13.75 -12.44
CA ALA A 20 14.41 12.66 -12.71
C ALA A 20 13.92 11.29 -12.21
N LEU A 21 12.97 11.25 -11.27
CA LEU A 21 12.41 10.03 -10.67
C LEU A 21 11.04 9.65 -11.26
N GLY A 22 10.60 10.30 -12.35
CA GLY A 22 9.40 9.90 -13.09
C GLY A 22 8.07 10.14 -12.36
N VAL A 23 8.03 11.08 -11.40
CA VAL A 23 6.79 11.32 -10.62
C VAL A 23 5.80 12.25 -11.31
N PHE A 24 6.17 12.86 -12.43
CA PHE A 24 5.28 13.69 -13.25
C PHE A 24 4.86 12.92 -14.49
N GLU A 25 3.59 13.05 -14.84
CA GLU A 25 3.02 12.51 -16.07
C GLU A 25 3.18 13.54 -17.20
N ASP A 26 3.31 13.06 -18.44
CA ASP A 26 3.50 13.95 -19.60
C ASP A 26 2.15 14.56 -20.04
N GLU A 27 2.18 15.69 -20.73
CA GLU A 27 0.95 16.38 -21.17
C GLU A 27 0.10 15.52 -22.12
N GLU A 28 0.74 14.72 -22.97
CA GLU A 28 0.06 13.78 -23.88
C GLU A 28 -0.73 12.72 -23.11
N GLU A 29 -0.12 12.11 -22.08
CA GLU A 29 -0.78 11.12 -21.21
C GLU A 29 -1.93 11.77 -20.42
N LEU A 30 -1.75 13.00 -19.95
CA LEU A 30 -2.82 13.75 -19.26
C LEU A 30 -4.02 14.01 -20.19
N ASN A 31 -3.76 14.44 -21.42
CA ASN A 31 -4.80 14.67 -22.43
C ASN A 31 -5.50 13.36 -22.80
N HIS A 32 -4.75 12.27 -22.95
CA HIS A 32 -5.30 10.94 -23.19
C HIS A 32 -6.28 10.50 -22.09
N ARG A 33 -5.91 10.67 -20.82
CA ARG A 33 -6.80 10.37 -19.68
C ARG A 33 -8.08 11.22 -19.69
N LEU A 34 -8.00 12.48 -20.12
CA LEU A 34 -9.19 13.35 -20.25
C LEU A 34 -10.15 12.84 -21.33
N VAL A 35 -9.62 12.38 -22.47
CA VAL A 35 -10.41 11.77 -23.55
C VAL A 35 -11.10 10.49 -23.05
N VAL A 36 -10.35 9.60 -22.39
CA VAL A 36 -10.90 8.36 -21.81
C VAL A 36 -12.03 8.66 -20.81
N LEU A 37 -11.85 9.64 -19.92
CA LEU A 37 -12.88 10.06 -18.97
C LEU A 37 -14.12 10.66 -19.66
N GLY A 38 -13.92 11.45 -20.72
CA GLY A 38 -15.03 11.99 -21.53
C GLY A 38 -15.86 10.87 -22.16
N ARG A 39 -15.19 9.87 -22.74
CA ARG A 39 -15.84 8.68 -23.31
C ARG A 39 -16.59 7.87 -22.25
N LEU A 40 -15.95 7.62 -21.10
CA LEU A 40 -16.59 6.90 -19.98
C LEU A 40 -17.83 7.65 -19.46
N ASN A 41 -17.76 8.98 -19.35
CA ASN A 41 -18.90 9.79 -18.92
C ASN A 41 -20.09 9.68 -19.90
N ASN A 42 -19.81 9.64 -21.20
CA ASN A 42 -20.85 9.44 -22.21
C ASN A 42 -21.48 8.04 -22.11
N LEU A 43 -20.66 6.99 -21.95
CA LEU A 43 -21.17 5.62 -21.74
C LEU A 43 -22.10 5.53 -20.52
N VAL A 44 -21.77 6.22 -19.42
CA VAL A 44 -22.61 6.30 -18.22
C VAL A 44 -23.93 7.01 -18.53
N LYS A 45 -23.90 8.17 -19.20
CA LYS A 45 -25.12 8.92 -19.55
C LYS A 45 -26.04 8.12 -20.49
N GLU A 46 -25.48 7.49 -21.51
CA GLU A 46 -26.21 6.61 -22.42
C GLU A 46 -26.87 5.46 -21.67
N TRP A 47 -26.10 4.74 -20.84
CA TRP A 47 -26.60 3.63 -20.05
C TRP A 47 -27.76 4.02 -19.13
N ILE A 48 -27.65 5.15 -18.43
CA ILE A 48 -28.71 5.64 -17.54
C ILE A 48 -29.96 6.00 -18.33
N SER A 49 -29.81 6.58 -19.54
CA SER A 49 -30.93 6.89 -20.43
C SER A 49 -31.62 5.61 -20.93
N GLU A 50 -30.86 4.66 -21.47
CA GLU A 50 -31.33 3.35 -21.94
C GLU A 50 -32.08 2.58 -20.84
N LEU A 51 -31.55 2.62 -19.61
CA LEU A 51 -32.18 2.00 -18.44
C LEU A 51 -33.45 2.73 -18.00
N GLY A 52 -33.50 4.05 -18.14
CA GLY A 52 -34.70 4.84 -17.90
C GLY A 52 -35.84 4.46 -18.86
N GLU A 53 -35.52 4.27 -20.13
CA GLU A 53 -36.48 3.79 -21.15
C GLU A 53 -36.97 2.38 -20.85
N SER A 54 -36.08 1.44 -20.51
CA SER A 54 -36.47 0.05 -20.21
C SER A 54 -37.33 -0.06 -18.94
N LYS A 55 -37.20 0.88 -18.01
CA LYS A 55 -38.06 1.02 -16.82
C LYS A 55 -39.34 1.85 -17.08
N ASN A 56 -39.67 2.12 -18.34
CA ASN A 56 -40.86 2.86 -18.78
C ASN A 56 -40.98 4.27 -18.20
N LEU A 57 -39.86 4.97 -17.98
CA LEU A 57 -39.92 6.38 -17.64
C LEU A 57 -40.45 7.20 -18.82
N PRO A 58 -41.23 8.28 -18.58
CA PRO A 58 -41.70 9.15 -19.65
C PRO A 58 -40.53 9.71 -20.48
N PRO A 59 -40.65 9.86 -21.81
CA PRO A 59 -39.57 10.40 -22.65
C PRO A 59 -39.04 11.76 -22.18
N SER A 60 -39.93 12.60 -21.64
CA SER A 60 -39.57 13.91 -21.07
C SER A 60 -38.71 13.80 -19.80
N ALA A 61 -38.84 12.71 -19.05
CA ALA A 61 -38.01 12.40 -17.88
C ALA A 61 -36.68 11.78 -18.31
N VAL A 62 -36.70 10.82 -19.26
CA VAL A 62 -35.49 10.19 -19.84
C VAL A 62 -34.52 11.24 -20.37
N ALA A 63 -35.01 12.23 -21.12
CA ALA A 63 -34.16 13.32 -21.64
C ALA A 63 -33.45 14.15 -20.55
N LYS A 64 -33.87 14.04 -19.28
CA LYS A 64 -33.37 14.84 -18.16
C LYS A 64 -32.78 14.01 -17.00
N VAL A 65 -32.73 12.68 -17.11
CA VAL A 65 -32.21 11.82 -16.02
C VAL A 65 -30.77 12.15 -15.65
N GLY A 66 -29.97 12.53 -16.65
CA GLY A 66 -28.58 12.91 -16.49
C GLY A 66 -27.71 11.73 -16.03
N GLY A 67 -26.84 11.98 -15.06
CA GLY A 67 -25.81 11.05 -14.61
C GLY A 67 -24.43 11.57 -14.91
N LYS A 68 -23.48 11.26 -14.03
CA LYS A 68 -22.15 11.86 -14.10
C LYS A 68 -21.10 10.99 -13.44
N ILE A 69 -19.88 11.01 -13.99
CA ILE A 69 -18.71 10.47 -13.31
C ILE A 69 -17.98 11.55 -12.52
N PHE A 70 -17.43 11.17 -11.37
CA PHE A 70 -16.58 12.02 -10.54
C PHE A 70 -15.26 11.31 -10.30
N THR A 71 -14.15 11.97 -10.63
CA THR A 71 -12.83 11.45 -10.27
C THR A 71 -12.54 11.76 -8.80
N PHE A 72 -11.78 10.88 -8.15
CA PHE A 72 -11.27 11.11 -6.81
C PHE A 72 -9.85 10.60 -6.68
N GLY A 73 -9.34 10.52 -5.45
CA GLY A 73 -8.03 9.94 -5.19
C GLY A 73 -6.89 10.74 -5.83
N SER A 74 -5.85 10.03 -6.25
CA SER A 74 -4.58 10.68 -6.62
C SER A 74 -4.65 11.48 -7.92
N TYR A 75 -5.45 11.02 -8.88
CA TYR A 75 -5.68 11.70 -10.15
C TYR A 75 -6.41 13.03 -9.93
N ARG A 76 -7.53 13.02 -9.19
CA ARG A 76 -8.29 14.24 -8.88
C ARG A 76 -7.49 15.27 -8.07
N LEU A 77 -6.64 14.80 -7.15
CA LEU A 77 -5.71 15.67 -6.41
C LEU A 77 -4.63 16.29 -7.32
N GLY A 78 -4.36 15.74 -8.50
CA GLY A 78 -3.30 16.17 -9.40
C GLY A 78 -1.92 15.71 -8.95
N VAL A 79 -1.84 14.54 -8.30
CA VAL A 79 -0.59 13.96 -7.73
C VAL A 79 -0.39 12.48 -8.12
N HIS A 80 -1.04 12.04 -9.18
CA HIS A 80 -0.83 10.73 -9.78
C HIS A 80 0.51 10.67 -10.52
N THR A 81 1.10 9.48 -10.58
CA THR A 81 2.35 9.19 -11.30
C THR A 81 2.03 8.47 -12.61
N LYS A 82 3.02 8.35 -13.51
CA LYS A 82 2.87 7.53 -14.72
C LYS A 82 2.39 6.12 -14.37
N GLY A 83 1.46 5.61 -15.17
CA GLY A 83 0.85 4.29 -14.96
C GLY A 83 -0.07 4.18 -13.73
N ALA A 84 -0.38 5.27 -13.01
CA ALA A 84 -1.37 5.22 -11.94
C ALA A 84 -2.78 5.00 -12.51
N ASP A 85 -3.61 4.33 -11.72
CA ASP A 85 -5.04 4.14 -11.94
C ASP A 85 -5.82 5.46 -11.78
N ILE A 86 -7.03 5.48 -12.36
CA ILE A 86 -8.01 6.55 -12.12
C ILE A 86 -9.15 5.99 -11.28
N ASP A 87 -9.27 6.54 -10.07
CA ASP A 87 -10.42 6.32 -9.20
C ASP A 87 -11.62 7.15 -9.68
N VAL A 88 -12.73 6.49 -10.03
CA VAL A 88 -13.93 7.12 -10.58
C VAL A 88 -15.18 6.65 -9.85
N ALA A 89 -16.09 7.57 -9.51
CA ALA A 89 -17.42 7.26 -9.01
C ALA A 89 -18.48 7.57 -10.08
N CYS A 90 -19.24 6.56 -10.48
CA CYS A 90 -20.46 6.69 -11.26
C CYS A 90 -21.61 7.10 -10.33
N VAL A 91 -22.17 8.29 -10.55
CA VAL A 91 -23.27 8.86 -9.77
C VAL A 91 -24.54 8.86 -10.62
N ALA A 92 -25.52 8.08 -10.17
CA ALA A 92 -26.75 7.83 -10.91
C ALA A 92 -28.02 8.23 -10.12
N PRO A 93 -29.14 8.54 -10.80
CA PRO A 93 -30.41 8.85 -10.16
C PRO A 93 -31.09 7.63 -9.51
N ARG A 94 -32.12 7.89 -8.71
CA ARG A 94 -32.78 6.90 -7.82
C ARG A 94 -33.33 5.63 -8.49
N HIS A 95 -33.62 5.68 -9.78
CA HIS A 95 -34.18 4.54 -10.52
C HIS A 95 -33.11 3.53 -10.96
N VAL A 96 -31.83 3.89 -10.89
CA VAL A 96 -30.69 3.03 -11.28
C VAL A 96 -30.20 2.27 -10.05
N GLU A 97 -30.28 0.95 -10.07
CA GLU A 97 -29.87 0.12 -8.93
C GLU A 97 -28.41 -0.33 -9.05
N ARG A 98 -27.85 -0.79 -7.92
CA ARG A 98 -26.48 -1.33 -7.91
C ARG A 98 -26.37 -2.61 -8.73
N SER A 99 -27.42 -3.43 -8.75
CA SER A 99 -27.55 -4.60 -9.63
C SER A 99 -27.43 -4.19 -11.10
N ASP A 100 -28.10 -3.11 -11.51
CA ASP A 100 -28.02 -2.60 -12.89
C ASP A 100 -26.56 -2.23 -13.25
N PHE A 101 -25.82 -1.62 -12.32
CA PHE A 101 -24.41 -1.28 -12.52
C PHE A 101 -23.52 -2.51 -12.73
N PHE A 102 -23.71 -3.59 -11.96
CA PHE A 102 -22.92 -4.81 -12.10
C PHE A 102 -23.42 -5.75 -13.22
N GLN A 103 -24.61 -5.50 -13.76
CA GLN A 103 -25.20 -6.31 -14.83
C GLN A 103 -25.22 -5.55 -16.16
N SER A 104 -26.18 -4.63 -16.35
CA SER A 104 -26.39 -3.97 -17.64
C SER A 104 -25.25 -3.03 -18.02
N PHE A 105 -24.69 -2.27 -17.08
CA PHE A 105 -23.53 -1.43 -17.37
C PHE A 105 -22.27 -2.24 -17.61
N PHE A 106 -22.05 -3.29 -16.80
CA PHE A 106 -20.93 -4.21 -17.00
C PHE A 106 -20.95 -4.83 -18.40
N GLU A 107 -22.10 -5.30 -18.88
CA GLU A 107 -22.25 -5.81 -20.24
C GLU A 107 -22.07 -4.72 -21.31
N LYS A 108 -22.50 -3.47 -21.06
CA LYS A 108 -22.22 -2.34 -21.97
C LYS A 108 -20.72 -2.05 -22.08
N LEU A 109 -19.98 -2.09 -20.97
CA LEU A 109 -18.52 -1.94 -20.94
C LEU A 109 -17.84 -3.09 -21.69
N LYS A 110 -18.29 -4.34 -21.49
CA LYS A 110 -17.75 -5.53 -22.14
C LYS A 110 -17.85 -5.50 -23.68
N ARG A 111 -18.82 -4.76 -24.22
CA ARG A 111 -19.02 -4.59 -25.68
C ARG A 111 -18.12 -3.51 -26.30
N GLN A 112 -17.40 -2.73 -25.51
CA GLN A 112 -16.49 -1.71 -26.03
C GLN A 112 -15.17 -2.35 -26.48
N GLU A 113 -14.72 -2.07 -27.70
CA GLU A 113 -13.53 -2.69 -28.27
C GLU A 113 -12.25 -2.29 -27.53
N GLU A 114 -12.21 -1.12 -26.91
CA GLU A 114 -11.04 -0.56 -26.22
C GLU A 114 -10.97 -0.97 -24.74
N ILE A 115 -11.99 -1.67 -24.24
CA ILE A 115 -12.01 -2.16 -22.85
C ILE A 115 -11.33 -3.53 -22.77
N ARG A 116 -10.41 -3.65 -21.81
CA ARG A 116 -9.64 -4.86 -21.50
C ARG A 116 -9.66 -5.11 -20.00
N LYS A 117 -9.31 -6.34 -19.59
CA LYS A 117 -9.17 -6.75 -18.18
C LYS A 117 -10.38 -6.42 -17.28
N LEU A 118 -11.59 -6.40 -17.86
CA LEU A 118 -12.82 -6.06 -17.14
C LEU A 118 -13.15 -7.12 -16.08
N ARG A 119 -13.29 -6.68 -14.82
CA ARG A 119 -13.65 -7.53 -13.67
C ARG A 119 -14.52 -6.77 -12.67
N ALA A 120 -15.47 -7.45 -12.06
CA ALA A 120 -16.29 -6.92 -10.97
C ALA A 120 -15.85 -7.49 -9.62
N VAL A 121 -15.87 -6.67 -8.57
CA VAL A 121 -15.64 -7.06 -7.19
C VAL A 121 -16.77 -6.49 -6.34
N GLU A 122 -17.88 -7.23 -6.25
CA GLU A 122 -19.11 -6.79 -5.60
C GLU A 122 -19.04 -6.87 -4.07
N ASP A 123 -18.33 -7.86 -3.54
CA ASP A 123 -18.25 -8.14 -2.09
C ASP A 123 -17.19 -7.32 -1.34
N ALA A 124 -16.51 -6.39 -2.03
CA ALA A 124 -15.53 -5.51 -1.41
C ALA A 124 -16.19 -4.51 -0.44
N TYR A 125 -15.38 -3.94 0.47
CA TYR A 125 -15.83 -2.89 1.39
C TYR A 125 -16.48 -1.70 0.65
N VAL A 126 -15.91 -1.35 -0.51
CA VAL A 126 -16.53 -0.50 -1.54
C VAL A 126 -16.63 -1.33 -2.83
N PRO A 127 -17.84 -1.71 -3.27
CA PRO A 127 -18.01 -2.46 -4.52
C PRO A 127 -17.46 -1.69 -5.72
N VAL A 128 -16.72 -2.37 -6.59
CA VAL A 128 -15.95 -1.75 -7.68
C VAL A 128 -15.93 -2.62 -8.94
N VAL A 129 -15.99 -1.98 -10.11
CA VAL A 129 -15.66 -2.57 -11.41
C VAL A 129 -14.30 -2.04 -11.83
N LYS A 130 -13.36 -2.94 -12.11
CA LYS A 130 -12.00 -2.59 -12.54
C LYS A 130 -11.80 -2.99 -13.98
N PHE A 131 -11.19 -2.13 -14.78
CA PHE A 131 -10.92 -2.39 -16.19
C PHE A 131 -9.79 -1.49 -16.69
N GLU A 132 -9.25 -1.84 -17.84
CA GLU A 132 -8.36 -0.99 -18.63
C GLU A 132 -9.18 -0.44 -19.80
N PHE A 133 -9.21 0.88 -19.97
CA PHE A 133 -9.86 1.55 -21.08
C PHE A 133 -8.80 2.30 -21.88
N ASP A 134 -8.51 1.81 -23.08
CA ASP A 134 -7.54 2.43 -23.99
C ASP A 134 -6.16 2.61 -23.32
N GLY A 135 -5.69 1.55 -22.65
CA GLY A 135 -4.44 1.51 -21.90
C GLY A 135 -4.46 2.16 -20.51
N VAL A 136 -5.57 2.78 -20.09
CA VAL A 136 -5.70 3.43 -18.77
C VAL A 136 -6.45 2.53 -17.79
N GLU A 137 -5.84 2.21 -16.65
CA GLU A 137 -6.51 1.47 -15.57
C GLU A 137 -7.54 2.37 -14.85
N ILE A 138 -8.78 1.88 -14.73
CA ILE A 138 -9.91 2.56 -14.09
C ILE A 138 -10.51 1.69 -13.00
N ASP A 139 -10.63 2.27 -11.81
CA ASP A 139 -11.37 1.74 -10.68
C ASP A 139 -12.71 2.49 -10.57
N LEU A 140 -13.80 1.87 -11.04
CA LEU A 140 -15.12 2.49 -11.11
C LEU A 140 -16.04 1.99 -9.98
N VAL A 141 -16.37 2.88 -9.05
CA VAL A 141 -17.35 2.64 -7.99
C VAL A 141 -18.71 3.22 -8.35
N PHE A 142 -19.77 2.77 -7.67
CA PHE A 142 -21.14 3.20 -7.97
C PHE A 142 -21.87 3.76 -6.75
N ALA A 143 -22.50 4.91 -6.95
CA ALA A 143 -23.40 5.54 -5.99
C ALA A 143 -24.72 5.96 -6.65
N ARG A 144 -25.82 5.50 -6.06
CA ARG A 144 -27.17 5.93 -6.40
C ARG A 144 -27.61 7.03 -5.46
N LEU A 145 -28.04 8.17 -5.99
CA LEU A 145 -28.60 9.26 -5.19
C LEU A 145 -30.13 9.13 -5.06
N SER A 146 -30.69 9.65 -3.97
CA SER A 146 -32.15 9.70 -3.72
C SER A 146 -32.87 10.80 -4.52
N VAL A 147 -32.41 11.12 -5.73
CA VAL A 147 -32.94 12.19 -6.59
C VAL A 147 -33.41 11.62 -7.93
N PRO A 148 -34.43 12.22 -8.58
CA PRO A 148 -34.93 11.75 -9.87
C PRO A 148 -33.96 12.00 -11.03
N THR A 149 -33.12 13.03 -10.92
CA THR A 149 -32.20 13.49 -11.97
C THR A 149 -30.86 13.89 -11.36
N VAL A 150 -29.75 13.64 -12.07
CA VAL A 150 -28.40 14.05 -11.65
C VAL A 150 -27.90 15.15 -12.57
N ALA A 151 -27.75 16.37 -12.05
CA ALA A 151 -27.32 17.54 -12.82
C ALA A 151 -25.81 17.57 -13.06
N ASP A 152 -25.38 18.17 -14.17
CA ASP A 152 -23.96 18.29 -14.53
C ASP A 152 -23.16 19.18 -13.56
N ASN A 153 -23.82 20.11 -12.88
CA ASN A 153 -23.22 21.00 -11.87
C ASN A 153 -23.37 20.49 -10.42
N LEU A 154 -23.74 19.22 -10.23
CA LEU A 154 -23.88 18.61 -8.90
C LEU A 154 -22.59 18.75 -8.07
N ASP A 155 -22.72 19.28 -6.85
CA ASP A 155 -21.68 19.31 -5.83
C ASP A 155 -21.93 18.21 -4.79
N LEU A 156 -20.99 17.28 -4.68
CA LEU A 156 -21.11 16.14 -3.77
C LEU A 156 -20.76 16.49 -2.31
N ARG A 157 -20.23 17.68 -2.02
CA ARG A 157 -19.84 18.07 -0.65
C ARG A 157 -21.02 18.31 0.27
N ASP A 158 -22.17 18.71 -0.27
CA ASP A 158 -23.38 18.89 0.54
C ASP A 158 -23.78 17.58 1.23
N ASN A 159 -23.90 17.61 2.56
CA ASN A 159 -24.33 16.46 3.37
C ASN A 159 -25.74 15.98 3.00
N SER A 160 -26.58 16.83 2.40
CA SER A 160 -27.93 16.47 1.95
C SER A 160 -27.93 15.32 0.94
N CYS A 161 -26.86 15.18 0.14
CA CYS A 161 -26.76 14.11 -0.86
C CYS A 161 -26.65 12.70 -0.23
N LEU A 162 -26.30 12.62 1.06
CA LEU A 162 -26.16 11.37 1.81
C LEU A 162 -27.50 10.88 2.41
N ARG A 163 -28.58 11.67 2.31
CA ARG A 163 -29.88 11.31 2.88
C ARG A 163 -30.46 10.05 2.24
N SER A 164 -30.87 9.12 3.10
CA SER A 164 -31.52 7.87 2.71
C SER A 164 -30.68 6.99 1.75
N LEU A 165 -29.36 7.15 1.78
CA LEU A 165 -28.46 6.29 1.02
C LEU A 165 -28.10 5.02 1.79
N ASP A 166 -27.95 3.91 1.09
CA ASP A 166 -27.35 2.72 1.68
C ASP A 166 -25.86 2.95 1.96
N ILE A 167 -25.33 2.23 2.95
CA ILE A 167 -23.94 2.41 3.41
C ILE A 167 -22.90 2.22 2.30
N ARG A 168 -23.18 1.39 1.28
CA ARG A 168 -22.23 1.18 0.16
C ARG A 168 -22.19 2.40 -0.75
N CYS A 169 -23.33 3.06 -1.01
CA CYS A 169 -23.36 4.34 -1.73
C CYS A 169 -22.62 5.44 -0.96
N ILE A 170 -22.82 5.53 0.35
CA ILE A 170 -22.11 6.52 1.19
C ILE A 170 -20.60 6.32 1.09
N ARG A 171 -20.12 5.06 1.18
CA ARG A 171 -18.70 4.73 1.04
C ARG A 171 -18.16 5.09 -0.35
N SER A 172 -18.90 4.80 -1.42
CA SER A 172 -18.52 5.14 -2.80
C SER A 172 -18.43 6.65 -3.03
N LEU A 173 -19.29 7.46 -2.41
CA LEU A 173 -19.22 8.93 -2.50
C LEU A 173 -18.11 9.54 -1.64
N ASN A 174 -17.71 8.85 -0.56
CA ASN A 174 -16.77 9.42 0.40
C ASN A 174 -15.40 9.72 -0.22
N GLY A 175 -14.96 8.92 -1.19
CA GLY A 175 -13.73 9.19 -1.94
C GLY A 175 -13.73 10.58 -2.59
N CYS A 176 -14.78 10.88 -3.36
CA CYS A 176 -14.96 12.18 -4.01
C CYS A 176 -15.05 13.32 -2.99
N ARG A 177 -15.88 13.15 -1.96
CA ARG A 177 -16.12 14.16 -0.92
C ARG A 177 -14.84 14.50 -0.17
N VAL A 178 -14.08 13.50 0.26
CA VAL A 178 -12.80 13.69 0.96
C VAL A 178 -11.79 14.41 0.07
N THR A 179 -11.63 13.97 -1.18
CA THR A 179 -10.68 14.60 -2.10
C THR A 179 -11.01 16.07 -2.36
N ASP A 180 -12.26 16.39 -2.64
CA ASP A 180 -12.67 17.77 -2.89
C ASP A 180 -12.58 18.62 -1.62
N GLU A 181 -12.94 18.11 -0.44
CA GLU A 181 -12.74 18.83 0.83
C GLU A 181 -11.27 19.18 1.09
N ILE A 182 -10.33 18.23 0.89
CA ILE A 182 -8.89 18.50 1.03
C ILE A 182 -8.47 19.66 0.10
N LEU A 183 -8.91 19.66 -1.16
CA LEU A 183 -8.56 20.72 -2.13
C LEU A 183 -9.13 22.09 -1.75
N HIS A 184 -10.25 22.16 -1.02
CA HIS A 184 -10.82 23.41 -0.53
C HIS A 184 -10.17 23.90 0.78
N LEU A 185 -9.61 22.99 1.57
CA LEU A 185 -9.03 23.29 2.87
C LEU A 185 -7.55 23.71 2.81
N VAL A 186 -6.92 23.64 1.64
CA VAL A 186 -5.53 24.07 1.43
C VAL A 186 -5.46 25.49 0.87
N PRO A 187 -4.56 26.34 1.39
CA PRO A 187 -4.44 27.74 0.98
C PRO A 187 -3.86 27.91 -0.43
N ASN A 188 -2.98 27.00 -0.87
CA ASN A 188 -2.39 27.02 -2.20
C ASN A 188 -2.32 25.58 -2.76
N LYS A 189 -3.09 25.31 -3.81
CA LYS A 189 -3.22 23.98 -4.41
C LYS A 189 -1.94 23.49 -5.08
N GLU A 190 -1.17 24.39 -5.71
CA GLU A 190 0.07 24.04 -6.41
C GLU A 190 1.17 23.63 -5.43
N ASN A 191 1.37 24.42 -4.38
CA ASN A 191 2.31 24.09 -3.31
C ASN A 191 1.91 22.78 -2.61
N PHE A 192 0.61 22.60 -2.32
CA PHE A 192 0.09 21.34 -1.78
C PHE A 192 0.42 20.14 -2.68
N ARG A 193 0.15 20.23 -3.99
CA ARG A 193 0.41 19.15 -4.96
C ARG A 193 1.88 18.78 -5.01
N LEU A 194 2.76 19.79 -5.10
CA LEU A 194 4.19 19.57 -5.21
C LEU A 194 4.76 18.93 -3.92
N THR A 195 4.33 19.41 -2.75
CA THR A 195 4.69 18.79 -1.46
C THR A 195 4.13 17.37 -1.35
N LEU A 196 2.89 17.12 -1.74
CA LEU A 196 2.28 15.79 -1.66
C LEU A 196 2.97 14.79 -2.60
N ARG A 197 3.41 15.20 -3.80
CA ARG A 197 4.24 14.36 -4.69
C ARG A 197 5.54 13.96 -4.00
N ALA A 198 6.25 14.92 -3.38
CA ALA A 198 7.48 14.65 -2.65
C ALA A 198 7.27 13.68 -1.48
N ILE A 199 6.24 13.91 -0.65
CA ILE A 199 5.94 13.04 0.51
C ILE A 199 5.50 11.64 0.08
N LYS A 200 4.70 11.49 -1.00
CA LYS A 200 4.34 10.17 -1.54
C LYS A 200 5.58 9.42 -2.04
N LEU A 201 6.46 10.09 -2.76
CA LEU A 201 7.71 9.51 -3.26
C LEU A 201 8.61 9.06 -2.10
N TRP A 202 8.83 9.95 -1.13
CA TRP A 202 9.57 9.65 0.09
C TRP A 202 8.97 8.44 0.82
N ALA A 203 7.68 8.45 1.14
CA ALA A 203 7.04 7.37 1.88
C ALA A 203 7.17 6.01 1.18
N LYS A 204 7.05 5.98 -0.16
CA LYS A 204 7.32 4.78 -0.97
C LYS A 204 8.77 4.32 -0.86
N ARG A 205 9.74 5.22 -1.06
CA ARG A 205 11.19 4.92 -0.98
C ARG A 205 11.63 4.46 0.41
N ARG A 206 10.95 4.95 1.45
CA ARG A 206 11.23 4.60 2.86
C ARG A 206 10.44 3.38 3.37
N GLY A 207 9.63 2.75 2.52
CA GLY A 207 8.90 1.51 2.87
C GLY A 207 7.74 1.71 3.84
N ILE A 208 7.19 2.93 3.92
CA ILE A 208 6.11 3.31 4.85
C ILE A 208 4.84 3.79 4.12
N TYR A 209 4.61 3.29 2.90
CA TYR A 209 3.43 3.60 2.09
C TYR A 209 2.64 2.32 1.79
N SER A 210 1.69 1.96 2.67
CA SER A 210 0.71 0.89 2.47
C SER A 210 -0.30 0.85 3.62
N ASN A 211 -1.55 1.27 3.37
CA ASN A 211 -2.62 1.19 4.38
C ASN A 211 -2.92 -0.27 4.80
N ALA A 212 -2.84 -1.21 3.86
CA ALA A 212 -3.09 -2.64 4.13
C ALA A 212 -2.06 -3.24 5.09
N LEU A 213 -0.83 -2.73 5.08
CA LEU A 213 0.25 -3.17 5.98
C LEU A 213 0.37 -2.30 7.25
N GLY A 214 -0.61 -1.44 7.52
CA GLY A 214 -0.63 -0.59 8.71
C GLY A 214 0.30 0.63 8.64
N PHE A 215 0.63 1.10 7.45
CA PHE A 215 1.35 2.36 7.20
C PHE A 215 0.43 3.41 6.54
N LEU A 216 1.00 4.54 6.09
CA LEU A 216 0.22 5.59 5.43
C LEU A 216 -0.30 5.13 4.06
N GLY A 217 -1.55 5.49 3.76
CA GLY A 217 -2.12 5.44 2.41
C GLY A 217 -2.10 6.81 1.73
N GLY A 218 -2.60 6.88 0.50
CA GLY A 218 -2.64 8.12 -0.28
C GLY A 218 -3.45 9.24 0.38
N VAL A 219 -4.65 8.92 0.90
CA VAL A 219 -5.50 9.88 1.62
C VAL A 219 -4.82 10.34 2.92
N SER A 220 -4.22 9.42 3.68
CA SER A 220 -3.51 9.76 4.93
C SER A 220 -2.36 10.74 4.67
N CYS A 221 -1.54 10.51 3.63
CA CYS A 221 -0.51 11.46 3.22
C CYS A 221 -1.10 12.82 2.80
N ALA A 222 -2.20 12.83 2.05
CA ALA A 222 -2.84 14.06 1.60
C ALA A 222 -3.36 14.90 2.78
N VAL A 223 -3.96 14.26 3.79
CA VAL A 223 -4.42 14.94 5.00
C VAL A 223 -3.25 15.53 5.80
N LEU A 224 -2.17 14.76 6.01
CA LEU A 224 -0.99 15.26 6.72
C LEU A 224 -0.36 16.46 6.00
N VAL A 225 -0.20 16.38 4.67
CA VAL A 225 0.34 17.50 3.87
C VAL A 225 -0.59 18.71 3.89
N ALA A 226 -1.91 18.49 3.74
CA ALA A 226 -2.89 19.58 3.82
C ALA A 226 -2.82 20.29 5.18
N ARG A 227 -2.64 19.54 6.28
CA ARG A 227 -2.48 20.13 7.62
C ARG A 227 -1.22 20.98 7.70
N THR A 228 -0.10 20.52 7.14
CA THR A 228 1.12 21.34 7.04
C THR A 228 0.88 22.62 6.25
N CYS A 229 0.17 22.55 5.11
CA CYS A 229 -0.17 23.74 4.32
C CYS A 229 -1.03 24.74 5.10
N GLN A 230 -1.99 24.27 5.92
CA GLN A 230 -2.79 25.13 6.79
C GLN A 230 -1.95 25.88 7.83
N LEU A 231 -0.95 25.21 8.39
CA LEU A 231 -0.04 25.81 9.39
C LEU A 231 0.94 26.80 8.77
N TYR A 232 1.25 26.67 7.47
CA TYR A 232 2.23 27.48 6.76
C TYR A 232 1.67 27.95 5.40
N PRO A 233 0.65 28.83 5.38
CA PRO A 233 -0.16 29.09 4.19
C PRO A 233 0.58 29.75 3.03
N ASN A 234 1.66 30.49 3.33
CA ASN A 234 2.44 31.24 2.36
C ASN A 234 3.77 30.53 2.00
N ALA A 235 4.04 29.36 2.55
CA ALA A 235 5.30 28.66 2.31
C ALA A 235 5.32 27.96 0.94
N LEU A 236 6.50 27.91 0.32
CA LEU A 236 6.74 27.14 -0.90
C LEU A 236 6.97 25.65 -0.58
N ALA A 237 6.90 24.80 -1.60
CA ALA A 237 6.96 23.36 -1.42
C ALA A 237 8.22 22.85 -0.71
N SER A 238 9.39 23.45 -0.97
CA SER A 238 10.65 23.09 -0.29
C SER A 238 10.54 23.26 1.24
N THR A 239 10.06 24.43 1.67
CA THR A 239 9.80 24.74 3.06
C THR A 239 8.70 23.85 3.63
N LEU A 240 7.61 23.61 2.90
CA LEU A 240 6.51 22.75 3.33
C LEU A 240 6.95 21.29 3.56
N VAL A 241 7.84 20.75 2.72
CA VAL A 241 8.39 19.39 2.93
C VAL A 241 9.20 19.33 4.23
N ASN A 242 10.03 20.33 4.52
CA ASN A 242 10.73 20.41 5.81
C ASN A 242 9.76 20.56 6.98
N LYS A 243 8.77 21.46 6.87
CA LYS A 243 7.77 21.70 7.91
C LYS A 243 6.87 20.49 8.15
N PHE A 244 6.61 19.68 7.13
CA PHE A 244 5.91 18.41 7.29
C PHE A 244 6.66 17.50 8.27
N PHE A 245 7.97 17.32 8.07
CA PHE A 245 8.77 16.48 8.97
C PHE A 245 8.85 17.08 10.37
N LEU A 246 9.04 18.40 10.49
CA LEU A 246 9.07 19.08 11.78
C LEU A 246 7.77 18.89 12.57
N VAL A 247 6.62 19.09 11.91
CA VAL A 247 5.32 18.98 12.57
C VAL A 247 5.06 17.54 13.02
N PHE A 248 5.33 16.54 12.17
CA PHE A 248 4.96 15.16 12.46
C PHE A 248 6.02 14.35 13.22
N SER A 249 7.26 14.83 13.32
CA SER A 249 8.27 14.29 14.24
C SER A 249 7.98 14.67 15.69
N GLU A 250 7.40 15.86 15.91
CA GLU A 250 7.06 16.40 17.23
C GLU A 250 5.57 16.24 17.58
N TRP A 251 4.77 15.61 16.70
CA TRP A 251 3.35 15.44 16.94
C TRP A 251 3.07 14.49 18.11
N GLU A 252 2.31 14.97 19.09
CA GLU A 252 1.98 14.23 20.31
C GLU A 252 0.87 13.19 20.06
N TRP A 253 1.21 12.10 19.37
CA TRP A 253 0.31 10.96 19.17
C TRP A 253 -0.18 10.38 20.52
N PRO A 254 -1.47 10.01 20.67
CA PRO A 254 -2.47 9.81 19.62
C PRO A 254 -3.39 11.03 19.38
N LYS A 255 -2.96 12.28 19.62
CA LYS A 255 -3.77 13.45 19.23
C LYS A 255 -4.12 13.38 17.74
N PRO A 256 -5.40 13.54 17.34
CA PRO A 256 -5.82 13.37 15.95
C PRO A 256 -5.38 14.54 15.07
N VAL A 257 -5.04 14.22 13.83
CA VAL A 257 -4.86 15.22 12.78
C VAL A 257 -6.21 15.53 12.14
N LEU A 258 -6.65 16.78 12.30
CA LEU A 258 -7.91 17.31 11.78
C LEU A 258 -7.63 18.47 10.81
N LEU A 259 -8.34 18.52 9.67
CA LEU A 259 -8.27 19.65 8.72
C LEU A 259 -9.36 20.71 8.94
N LYS A 260 -10.47 20.32 9.56
CA LYS A 260 -11.59 21.20 9.91
C LYS A 260 -12.24 20.71 11.20
N GLN A 261 -13.04 21.57 11.82
CA GLN A 261 -13.89 21.14 12.92
C GLN A 261 -14.89 20.10 12.43
N GLN A 262 -15.18 19.10 13.26
CA GLN A 262 -16.17 18.07 12.95
C GLN A 262 -17.55 18.71 13.01
N GLU A 263 -18.29 18.60 11.91
CA GLU A 263 -19.68 19.04 11.84
C GLU A 263 -20.60 17.96 12.43
N GLU A 264 -21.55 18.37 13.26
CA GLU A 264 -22.64 17.51 13.68
C GLU A 264 -23.66 17.36 12.55
N SER A 265 -24.16 16.14 12.37
CA SER A 265 -25.14 15.83 11.33
C SER A 265 -26.14 14.81 11.85
N ASN A 266 -27.42 15.02 11.52
CA ASN A 266 -28.54 14.22 12.00
C ASN A 266 -28.66 12.86 11.28
N LEU A 267 -27.68 12.47 10.47
CA LEU A 267 -27.76 11.27 9.61
C LEU A 267 -27.38 9.97 10.34
N ASN A 268 -27.05 10.02 11.63
CA ASN A 268 -26.72 8.85 12.48
C ASN A 268 -25.71 7.87 11.84
N LEU A 269 -24.83 8.37 10.98
CA LEU A 269 -23.76 7.57 10.37
C LEU A 269 -22.61 7.37 11.37
N PRO A 270 -21.85 6.27 11.27
CA PRO A 270 -20.67 6.09 12.11
C PRO A 270 -19.66 7.21 11.87
N VAL A 271 -19.35 7.99 12.91
CA VAL A 271 -18.32 9.03 12.89
C VAL A 271 -17.22 8.62 13.86
N TRP A 272 -15.96 8.85 13.47
CA TRP A 272 -14.84 8.67 14.38
C TRP A 272 -14.92 9.69 15.51
N ASP A 273 -15.14 9.21 16.74
CA ASP A 273 -15.16 10.04 17.93
C ASP A 273 -14.79 9.20 19.18
N PRO A 274 -13.56 9.35 19.71
CA PRO A 274 -13.09 8.57 20.85
C PRO A 274 -13.83 8.89 22.17
N ARG A 275 -14.61 9.97 22.23
CA ARG A 275 -15.41 10.32 23.42
C ARG A 275 -16.58 9.35 23.55
N VAL A 276 -17.25 9.06 22.44
CA VAL A 276 -18.47 8.24 22.39
C VAL A 276 -18.21 6.79 22.02
N ASN A 277 -17.21 6.50 21.18
CA ASN A 277 -16.89 5.15 20.74
C ASN A 277 -15.61 4.62 21.40
N PRO A 278 -15.70 3.60 22.30
CA PRO A 278 -14.52 3.02 22.94
C PRO A 278 -13.49 2.43 21.97
N SER A 279 -13.88 1.91 20.80
CA SER A 279 -12.91 1.33 19.85
C SER A 279 -11.93 2.39 19.33
N ASP A 280 -12.43 3.61 19.13
CA ASP A 280 -11.66 4.74 18.58
C ASP A 280 -10.57 5.23 19.53
N ARG A 281 -10.71 4.94 20.84
CA ARG A 281 -9.72 5.30 21.88
C ARG A 281 -8.40 4.54 21.74
N TYR A 282 -8.42 3.39 21.06
CA TYR A 282 -7.24 2.55 20.86
C TYR A 282 -6.43 2.91 19.60
N HIS A 283 -6.90 3.86 18.79
CA HIS A 283 -6.16 4.30 17.60
C HIS A 283 -4.88 5.06 17.99
N VAL A 284 -3.73 4.57 17.52
CA VAL A 284 -2.41 5.06 17.96
C VAL A 284 -1.85 6.23 17.14
N MET A 285 -2.40 6.47 15.95
CA MET A 285 -2.01 7.55 15.03
C MET A 285 -3.22 8.02 14.19
N PRO A 286 -4.24 8.65 14.80
CA PRO A 286 -5.48 8.97 14.09
C PRO A 286 -5.32 10.13 13.11
N ILE A 287 -5.65 9.89 11.84
CA ILE A 287 -5.66 10.89 10.76
C ILE A 287 -7.07 10.90 10.19
N ILE A 288 -7.80 12.00 10.38
CA ILE A 288 -9.24 12.00 10.20
C ILE A 288 -9.62 12.63 8.87
N THR A 289 -10.48 11.94 8.12
CA THR A 289 -11.00 12.45 6.85
C THR A 289 -11.89 13.68 7.09
N PRO A 290 -11.77 14.75 6.28
CA PRO A 290 -12.49 16.01 6.52
C PRO A 290 -13.98 15.96 6.21
N ALA A 291 -14.42 15.10 5.28
CA ALA A 291 -15.81 15.00 4.88
C ALA A 291 -16.63 14.16 5.88
N TYR A 292 -17.88 14.56 6.12
CA TYR A 292 -18.83 13.73 6.87
C TYR A 292 -19.27 12.51 6.04
N PRO A 293 -19.42 11.32 6.66
CA PRO A 293 -19.04 11.00 8.03
C PRO A 293 -17.52 10.82 8.18
N GLN A 294 -16.92 11.55 9.12
CA GLN A 294 -15.47 11.55 9.32
C GLN A 294 -15.01 10.19 9.85
N GLN A 295 -13.94 9.65 9.28
CA GLN A 295 -13.36 8.35 9.64
C GLN A 295 -11.86 8.48 9.86
N ASN A 296 -11.29 7.57 10.65
CA ASN A 296 -9.84 7.45 10.77
C ASN A 296 -9.26 6.73 9.54
N SER A 297 -8.45 7.42 8.72
CA SER A 297 -7.81 6.84 7.53
C SER A 297 -6.60 5.97 7.83
N THR A 298 -6.19 5.87 9.10
CA THR A 298 -5.03 5.10 9.59
C THR A 298 -5.41 4.14 10.71
N TYR A 299 -6.62 3.58 10.65
CA TYR A 299 -7.10 2.60 11.64
C TYR A 299 -6.26 1.31 11.69
N ASN A 300 -5.55 0.96 10.61
CA ASN A 300 -4.65 -0.21 10.56
C ASN A 300 -3.27 0.05 11.20
N VAL A 301 -2.96 1.28 11.61
CA VAL A 301 -1.65 1.59 12.20
C VAL A 301 -1.53 0.91 13.57
N SER A 302 -0.41 0.20 13.76
CA SER A 302 -0.04 -0.45 15.01
C SER A 302 1.02 0.35 15.75
N THR A 303 1.29 0.00 17.01
CA THR A 303 2.41 0.58 17.78
C THR A 303 3.74 0.44 17.04
N SER A 304 3.99 -0.70 16.39
CA SER A 304 5.23 -0.97 15.65
C SER A 304 5.36 -0.10 14.41
N THR A 305 4.33 -0.07 13.56
CA THR A 305 4.37 0.74 12.33
C THR A 305 4.39 2.23 12.63
N ARG A 306 3.72 2.68 13.70
CA ARG A 306 3.85 4.05 14.23
C ARG A 306 5.29 4.37 14.64
N ALA A 307 5.97 3.48 15.36
CA ALA A 307 7.35 3.70 15.79
C ALA A 307 8.30 3.85 14.58
N VAL A 308 8.14 3.00 13.56
CA VAL A 308 8.90 3.11 12.30
C VAL A 308 8.64 4.46 11.62
N MET A 309 7.36 4.87 11.48
CA MET A 309 7.04 6.17 10.88
C MET A 309 7.60 7.35 11.68
N ALA A 310 7.55 7.30 13.02
CA ALA A 310 8.10 8.34 13.87
C ALA A 310 9.63 8.49 13.68
N GLU A 311 10.36 7.38 13.54
CA GLU A 311 11.79 7.41 13.23
C GLU A 311 12.05 8.00 11.84
N GLU A 312 11.29 7.58 10.83
CA GLU A 312 11.46 8.10 9.46
C GLU A 312 11.07 9.59 9.35
N PHE A 313 10.13 10.10 10.15
CA PHE A 313 9.86 11.54 10.24
C PHE A 313 11.05 12.32 10.81
N LYS A 314 11.68 11.82 11.87
CA LYS A 314 12.90 12.43 12.46
C LYS A 314 14.06 12.40 11.46
N HIS A 315 14.25 11.29 10.77
CA HIS A 315 15.23 11.17 9.70
C HIS A 315 14.96 12.18 8.57
N GLY A 316 13.71 12.27 8.10
CA GLY A 316 13.31 13.25 7.08
C GLY A 316 13.55 14.71 7.52
N LEU A 317 13.32 15.03 8.80
CA LEU A 317 13.63 16.35 9.36
C LEU A 317 15.13 16.64 9.30
N ALA A 318 15.97 15.70 9.74
CA ALA A 318 17.43 15.85 9.70
C ALA A 318 17.93 16.08 8.27
N VAL A 319 17.50 15.25 7.32
CA VAL A 319 17.91 15.35 5.90
C VAL A 319 17.44 16.68 5.30
N THR A 320 16.18 17.08 5.53
CA THR A 320 15.69 18.36 4.98
C THR A 320 16.35 19.57 5.61
N ASN A 321 16.75 19.53 6.88
CA ASN A 321 17.55 20.59 7.50
C ASN A 321 18.92 20.73 6.84
N GLU A 322 19.59 19.61 6.53
CA GLU A 322 20.88 19.64 5.80
C GLU A 322 20.71 20.24 4.39
N ILE A 323 19.65 19.84 3.68
CA ILE A 323 19.35 20.36 2.32
C ILE A 323 19.13 21.87 2.36
N LEU A 324 18.29 22.37 3.28
CA LEU A 324 18.00 23.80 3.41
C LEU A 324 19.20 24.61 3.93
N GLN A 325 20.19 23.96 4.56
CA GLN A 325 21.47 24.57 4.91
C GLN A 325 22.51 24.51 3.77
N GLY A 326 22.15 23.94 2.62
CA GLY A 326 23.05 23.78 1.47
C GLY A 326 24.12 22.69 1.64
N LYS A 327 23.95 21.77 2.60
CA LYS A 327 24.90 20.67 2.89
C LYS A 327 24.60 19.38 2.12
N SER A 328 23.44 19.30 1.48
CA SER A 328 23.00 18.12 0.72
C SER A 328 21.95 18.48 -0.33
N ASP A 329 21.58 17.51 -1.15
CA ASP A 329 20.61 17.64 -2.24
C ASP A 329 19.35 16.82 -1.99
N TRP A 330 18.26 17.16 -2.69
CA TRP A 330 16.96 16.49 -2.55
C TRP A 330 16.98 14.99 -2.90
N SER A 331 17.95 14.53 -3.69
CA SER A 331 18.16 13.11 -3.97
C SER A 331 18.32 12.30 -2.68
N LYS A 332 19.01 12.84 -1.67
CA LYS A 332 19.24 12.19 -0.36
C LYS A 332 17.93 11.88 0.36
N LEU A 333 16.92 12.74 0.24
CA LEU A 333 15.60 12.50 0.83
C LEU A 333 14.88 11.29 0.19
N PHE A 334 15.14 11.04 -1.09
CA PHE A 334 14.49 10.00 -1.87
C PHE A 334 15.31 8.71 -1.98
N GLU A 335 16.43 8.62 -1.26
CA GLU A 335 17.22 7.40 -1.18
C GLU A 335 16.38 6.25 -0.61
N PRO A 336 16.33 5.09 -1.31
CA PRO A 336 15.66 3.91 -0.81
C PRO A 336 16.15 3.51 0.57
N LEU A 337 15.24 3.05 1.42
CA LEU A 337 15.62 2.43 2.69
C LEU A 337 16.45 1.18 2.42
N ASN A 338 17.67 1.14 2.94
CA ASN A 338 18.47 -0.08 2.93
C ASN A 338 18.02 -1.02 4.06
N PHE A 339 16.86 -1.63 3.86
CA PHE A 339 16.12 -2.36 4.90
C PHE A 339 16.96 -3.46 5.57
N PHE A 340 17.71 -4.24 4.79
CA PHE A 340 18.52 -5.36 5.28
C PHE A 340 19.85 -4.94 5.92
N GLN A 341 20.29 -3.70 5.72
CA GLN A 341 21.39 -3.14 6.50
C GLN A 341 20.89 -2.55 7.82
N LYS A 342 19.69 -1.94 7.82
CA LYS A 342 19.08 -1.36 9.03
C LYS A 342 18.67 -2.43 10.04
N TYR A 343 18.12 -3.54 9.57
CA TYR A 343 17.78 -4.69 10.42
C TYR A 343 18.73 -5.83 10.07
N LYS A 344 19.56 -6.28 11.04
CA LYS A 344 20.43 -7.46 10.92
C LYS A 344 19.60 -8.75 10.86
N ILE A 345 18.80 -8.90 9.82
CA ILE A 345 17.98 -10.08 9.57
C ILE A 345 18.02 -10.28 8.06
N GLY A 346 18.80 -11.28 7.62
CA GLY A 346 18.76 -11.68 6.21
C GLY A 346 17.35 -12.09 5.82
N LEU A 347 16.91 -11.80 4.59
CA LEU A 347 15.57 -12.19 4.12
C LEU A 347 15.28 -13.67 4.42
N VAL A 348 16.27 -14.53 4.26
CA VAL A 348 16.16 -15.97 4.53
C VAL A 348 16.06 -16.28 6.01
N GLU A 349 16.87 -15.63 6.84
CA GLU A 349 16.79 -15.74 8.29
C GLU A 349 15.37 -15.44 8.79
N SER A 350 14.72 -14.42 8.22
CA SER A 350 13.33 -14.07 8.56
C SER A 350 12.29 -15.14 8.17
N LYS A 351 12.65 -16.07 7.27
CA LYS A 351 11.75 -17.09 6.71
C LYS A 351 12.06 -18.49 7.20
N ILE A 352 13.19 -18.74 7.86
CA ILE A 352 13.52 -20.07 8.42
C ILE A 352 12.40 -20.57 9.34
N ARG A 353 11.68 -19.69 10.05
CA ARG A 353 10.51 -20.08 10.85
C ARG A 353 9.37 -20.69 10.04
N VAL A 354 9.15 -20.24 8.79
CA VAL A 354 8.14 -20.80 7.88
C VAL A 354 8.51 -22.23 7.50
N LEU A 355 9.77 -22.46 7.18
CA LEU A 355 10.31 -23.79 6.91
C LEU A 355 10.14 -24.72 8.12
N VAL A 356 10.48 -24.27 9.33
CA VAL A 356 10.24 -25.04 10.56
C VAL A 356 8.76 -25.41 10.71
N GLY A 357 7.86 -24.45 10.52
CA GLY A 357 6.43 -24.71 10.60
C GLY A 357 5.94 -25.71 9.54
N ASN A 358 6.51 -25.70 8.34
CA ASN A 358 6.18 -26.70 7.32
C ASN A 358 6.74 -28.09 7.66
N LEU A 359 7.94 -28.16 8.24
CA LEU A 359 8.54 -29.42 8.70
C LEU A 359 7.77 -30.01 9.88
N GLU A 360 7.29 -29.20 10.82
CA GLU A 360 6.50 -29.66 11.97
C GLU A 360 5.12 -30.22 11.58
N ARG A 361 4.57 -29.80 10.44
CA ARG A 361 3.33 -30.35 9.86
C ARG A 361 3.53 -31.70 9.18
N ASN A 362 4.77 -32.08 8.89
CA ASN A 362 5.07 -33.38 8.28
C ASN A 362 4.85 -34.49 9.32
N GLU A 363 4.03 -35.48 8.98
CA GLU A 363 3.62 -36.56 9.89
C GLU A 363 4.80 -37.41 10.40
N PHE A 364 5.91 -37.44 9.67
CA PHE A 364 7.11 -38.19 10.04
C PHE A 364 8.09 -37.39 10.91
N ILE A 365 7.89 -36.08 11.09
CA ILE A 365 8.78 -35.22 11.87
C ILE A 365 8.20 -35.01 13.28
N SER A 366 9.06 -35.14 14.28
CA SER A 366 8.76 -34.87 15.69
C SER A 366 9.32 -33.53 16.15
N ILE A 367 10.51 -33.16 15.68
CA ILE A 367 11.19 -31.91 16.06
C ILE A 367 11.93 -31.37 14.84
N ALA A 368 11.79 -30.06 14.59
CA ALA A 368 12.64 -29.29 13.69
C ALA A 368 13.28 -28.14 14.49
N HIS A 369 14.57 -28.26 14.79
CA HIS A 369 15.31 -27.32 15.64
C HIS A 369 16.30 -26.51 14.81
N VAL A 370 16.11 -25.19 14.73
CA VAL A 370 17.03 -24.28 14.03
C VAL A 370 18.19 -23.90 14.94
N LYS A 371 19.42 -23.98 14.44
CA LYS A 371 20.55 -23.28 15.04
C LYS A 371 20.46 -21.79 14.65
N PRO A 372 20.25 -20.86 15.60
CA PRO A 372 19.98 -19.45 15.25
C PRO A 372 21.17 -18.74 14.59
N GLN A 373 22.39 -19.20 14.88
CA GLN A 373 23.61 -18.64 14.34
C GLN A 373 23.91 -19.22 12.95
N SER A 374 24.18 -18.34 11.98
CA SER A 374 24.67 -18.71 10.66
C SER A 374 26.17 -19.04 10.67
N PHE A 375 26.60 -19.81 9.68
CA PHE A 375 28.00 -20.20 9.48
C PHE A 375 28.47 -19.78 8.07
N PRO A 376 29.72 -19.34 7.89
CA PRO A 376 30.26 -19.06 6.56
C PRO A 376 30.42 -20.37 5.76
N GLY A 377 30.24 -20.32 4.43
CA GLY A 377 30.49 -21.47 3.54
C GLY A 377 31.95 -21.94 3.54
N SER A 378 32.20 -23.17 3.06
CA SER A 378 33.56 -23.68 2.90
C SER A 378 34.35 -22.87 1.85
N ARG A 379 35.69 -22.97 1.87
CA ARG A 379 36.54 -22.25 0.91
C ARG A 379 36.24 -22.64 -0.54
N GLU A 380 35.83 -23.88 -0.79
CA GLU A 380 35.44 -24.38 -2.11
C GLU A 380 34.09 -23.79 -2.57
N LEU A 381 33.10 -23.73 -1.68
CA LEU A 381 31.78 -23.12 -1.94
C LEU A 381 31.89 -21.61 -2.18
N CYS A 382 32.74 -20.93 -1.42
CA CYS A 382 32.96 -19.49 -1.60
C CYS A 382 33.69 -19.15 -2.92
N LYS A 383 34.55 -20.05 -3.43
CA LYS A 383 35.22 -19.86 -4.74
C LYS A 383 34.24 -19.85 -5.92
N GLN A 384 33.08 -20.51 -5.80
CA GLN A 384 32.09 -20.61 -6.88
C GLN A 384 31.06 -19.48 -6.86
N SER A 385 30.88 -18.77 -5.74
CA SER A 385 29.71 -17.88 -5.57
C SER A 385 29.96 -16.62 -4.71
N GLY A 386 31.23 -16.31 -4.38
CA GLY A 386 31.61 -15.07 -3.70
C GLY A 386 31.38 -15.11 -2.19
N TYR A 387 30.12 -15.03 -1.74
CA TYR A 387 29.76 -15.06 -0.33
C TYR A 387 28.64 -16.07 -0.04
N VAL A 388 28.83 -16.84 1.03
CA VAL A 388 27.95 -17.96 1.40
C VAL A 388 27.69 -17.92 2.89
N SER A 389 26.42 -17.92 3.27
CA SER A 389 25.96 -18.12 4.65
C SER A 389 25.11 -19.38 4.74
N MET A 390 25.37 -20.22 5.74
CA MET A 390 24.72 -21.51 5.93
C MET A 390 23.96 -21.53 7.26
N TRP A 391 22.78 -22.11 7.25
CA TRP A 391 22.00 -22.39 8.45
C TRP A 391 21.76 -23.89 8.59
N PHE A 392 21.72 -24.35 9.84
CA PHE A 392 21.59 -25.76 10.17
C PHE A 392 20.32 -26.01 10.96
N LEU A 393 19.56 -27.00 10.51
CA LEU A 393 18.33 -27.45 11.16
C LEU A 393 18.48 -28.91 11.60
N GLY A 394 18.36 -29.18 12.90
CA GLY A 394 18.25 -30.54 13.42
C GLY A 394 16.83 -31.06 13.27
N ILE A 395 16.68 -32.25 12.69
CA ILE A 395 15.40 -32.92 12.48
C ILE A 395 15.40 -34.25 13.25
N VAL A 396 14.35 -34.46 14.03
CA VAL A 396 14.08 -35.74 14.71
C VAL A 396 12.84 -36.34 14.09
N PHE A 397 12.94 -37.56 13.58
CA PHE A 397 11.79 -38.28 13.01
C PHE A 397 11.01 -39.01 14.09
N ARG A 398 9.69 -39.13 13.94
CA ARG A 398 8.83 -39.95 14.79
C ARG A 398 9.20 -41.43 14.60
N LYS A 399 9.25 -42.19 15.70
CA LYS A 399 9.41 -43.64 15.62
C LYS A 399 8.10 -44.24 15.12
N VAL A 400 8.12 -44.82 13.92
CA VAL A 400 7.05 -45.71 13.44
C VAL A 400 7.46 -47.12 13.84
N GLU A 401 6.57 -47.85 14.53
CA GLU A 401 6.90 -49.17 15.12
C GLU A 401 7.23 -50.27 14.10
N ASN A 402 7.10 -50.03 12.79
CA ASN A 402 7.36 -51.01 11.74
C ASN A 402 8.09 -50.46 10.50
N ALA A 403 9.05 -49.54 10.65
CA ALA A 403 9.86 -49.09 9.51
C ALA A 403 11.35 -48.96 9.86
N GLU A 404 12.07 -50.07 9.81
CA GLU A 404 13.48 -50.02 9.44
C GLU A 404 13.56 -49.46 8.01
N SER A 405 13.93 -48.18 7.89
CA SER A 405 14.17 -47.42 6.64
C SER A 405 12.98 -46.80 5.89
N ALA A 406 12.11 -46.04 6.57
CA ALA A 406 11.31 -45.03 5.86
C ALA A 406 12.23 -43.90 5.35
N ASN A 407 12.51 -43.87 4.04
CA ASN A 407 13.12 -42.70 3.38
C ASN A 407 12.08 -41.58 3.33
N VAL A 408 12.07 -40.71 4.33
CA VAL A 408 11.18 -39.54 4.36
C VAL A 408 11.63 -38.55 3.29
N ASP A 409 10.80 -38.33 2.28
CA ASP A 409 11.04 -37.33 1.26
C ASP A 409 10.67 -35.93 1.76
N LEU A 410 11.67 -35.04 1.82
CA LEU A 410 11.50 -33.64 2.23
C LEU A 410 11.55 -32.67 1.04
N THR A 411 11.68 -33.18 -0.18
CA THR A 411 11.90 -32.38 -1.39
C THR A 411 10.78 -31.37 -1.60
N TYR A 412 9.52 -31.76 -1.41
CA TYR A 412 8.38 -30.86 -1.55
C TYR A 412 8.39 -29.71 -0.54
N VAL A 413 8.66 -30.02 0.74
CA VAL A 413 8.70 -29.01 1.82
C VAL A 413 9.82 -27.99 1.56
N ILE A 414 10.96 -28.49 1.08
CA ILE A 414 12.11 -27.67 0.72
C ILE A 414 11.79 -26.79 -0.50
N GLN A 415 11.20 -27.34 -1.56
CA GLN A 415 10.86 -26.58 -2.76
C GLN A 415 9.84 -25.49 -2.45
N SER A 416 8.79 -25.81 -1.69
CA SER A 416 7.79 -24.85 -1.25
C SER A 416 8.39 -23.68 -0.45
N PHE A 417 9.38 -23.96 0.39
CA PHE A 417 10.12 -22.92 1.10
C PHE A 417 10.92 -22.03 0.15
N ASN A 418 11.68 -22.63 -0.79
CA ASN A 418 12.46 -21.88 -1.78
C ASN A 418 11.54 -20.96 -2.60
N ASP A 419 10.42 -21.48 -3.12
CA ASP A 419 9.46 -20.71 -3.90
C ASP A 419 8.88 -19.55 -3.09
N THR A 420 8.58 -19.77 -1.80
CA THR A 420 8.09 -18.72 -0.90
C THR A 420 9.11 -17.60 -0.73
N VAL A 421 10.38 -17.95 -0.53
CA VAL A 421 11.44 -16.96 -0.34
C VAL A 421 11.70 -16.19 -1.64
N TYR A 422 11.79 -16.86 -2.80
CA TYR A 422 11.98 -16.20 -4.08
C TYR A 422 10.78 -15.32 -4.46
N SER A 423 9.56 -15.80 -4.29
CA SER A 423 8.34 -15.02 -4.55
C SER A 423 8.32 -13.73 -3.73
N GLN A 424 8.68 -13.82 -2.45
CA GLN A 424 8.73 -12.66 -1.57
C GLN A 424 9.92 -11.74 -1.88
N ALA A 425 11.09 -12.28 -2.21
CA ALA A 425 12.25 -11.51 -2.64
C ALA A 425 11.92 -10.71 -3.92
N ASN A 426 11.20 -11.33 -4.85
CA ASN A 426 10.74 -10.69 -6.08
C ASN A 426 9.69 -9.60 -5.79
N TYR A 427 8.68 -9.89 -4.95
CA TYR A 427 7.68 -8.90 -4.54
C TYR A 427 8.29 -7.66 -3.88
N LEU A 428 9.35 -7.85 -3.09
CA LEU A 428 10.06 -6.76 -2.43
C LEU A 428 11.08 -6.06 -3.36
N ASN A 429 11.31 -6.55 -4.58
CA ASN A 429 12.34 -6.10 -5.52
C ASN A 429 13.76 -6.14 -4.93
N VAL A 430 14.07 -7.20 -4.19
CA VAL A 430 15.36 -7.38 -3.49
C VAL A 430 16.17 -8.56 -4.03
N LEU A 431 15.57 -9.36 -4.92
CA LEU A 431 16.25 -10.44 -5.63
C LEU A 431 17.17 -9.83 -6.71
N LYS A 432 18.48 -10.07 -6.59
CA LYS A 432 19.49 -9.65 -7.57
C LYS A 432 20.00 -10.85 -8.37
N GLU A 433 20.51 -10.57 -9.56
CA GLU A 433 21.19 -11.58 -10.38
C GLU A 433 22.34 -12.23 -9.59
N GLY A 434 22.40 -13.56 -9.61
CA GLY A 434 23.38 -14.36 -8.87
C GLY A 434 22.97 -14.79 -7.45
N MET A 435 21.89 -14.24 -6.87
CA MET A 435 21.39 -14.70 -5.57
C MET A 435 20.74 -16.09 -5.68
N LYS A 436 21.16 -17.02 -4.80
CA LYS A 436 20.65 -18.40 -4.80
C LYS A 436 20.37 -18.93 -3.40
N ILE A 437 19.35 -19.77 -3.32
CA ILE A 437 18.96 -20.54 -2.14
C ILE A 437 19.01 -22.01 -2.49
N GLU A 438 19.76 -22.78 -1.71
CA GLU A 438 19.82 -24.22 -1.84
C GLU A 438 19.58 -24.89 -0.49
N ALA A 439 18.92 -26.02 -0.53
CA ALA A 439 18.53 -26.75 0.67
C ALA A 439 18.84 -28.22 0.43
N ALA A 440 19.65 -28.80 1.30
CA ALA A 440 20.14 -30.15 1.17
C ALA A 440 19.96 -30.93 2.46
N HIS A 441 19.56 -32.18 2.33
CA HIS A 441 19.47 -33.11 3.44
C HIS A 441 20.82 -33.80 3.66
N VAL A 442 21.39 -33.72 4.89
CA VAL A 442 22.74 -34.26 5.17
C VAL A 442 22.77 -35.11 6.43
N LYS A 443 23.17 -36.37 6.28
CA LYS A 443 23.35 -37.27 7.44
C LYS A 443 24.43 -36.71 8.38
N ARG A 444 24.24 -36.85 9.69
CA ARG A 444 25.18 -36.36 10.73
C ARG A 444 26.65 -36.71 10.45
N LYS A 445 26.90 -37.93 9.94
CA LYS A 445 28.25 -38.40 9.58
C LYS A 445 28.96 -37.55 8.52
N HIS A 446 28.24 -36.80 7.69
CA HIS A 446 28.80 -35.97 6.62
C HIS A 446 28.94 -34.50 6.98
N LEU A 447 28.58 -34.09 8.21
CA LEU A 447 28.65 -32.68 8.65
C LEU A 447 30.07 -32.10 8.67
N HIS A 448 31.08 -32.95 8.81
CA HIS A 448 32.48 -32.56 8.78
C HIS A 448 32.94 -31.97 7.43
N HIS A 449 32.17 -32.15 6.35
CA HIS A 449 32.44 -31.50 5.06
C HIS A 449 32.00 -30.02 5.05
N PHE A 450 31.13 -29.61 5.97
CA PHE A 450 30.50 -28.28 5.96
C PHE A 450 30.88 -27.41 7.16
N LEU A 451 31.34 -28.01 8.26
CA LEU A 451 31.68 -27.31 9.49
C LEU A 451 33.12 -27.62 9.92
N PRO A 452 33.88 -26.63 10.41
CA PRO A 452 35.21 -26.84 10.98
C PRO A 452 35.19 -27.84 12.15
N ALA A 453 36.29 -28.58 12.32
CA ALA A 453 36.42 -29.59 13.38
C ALA A 453 36.24 -28.99 14.79
N GLU A 454 36.64 -27.73 15.01
CA GLU A 454 36.46 -27.06 16.31
C GLU A 454 34.97 -26.82 16.64
N THR A 455 34.11 -26.68 15.62
CA THR A 455 32.66 -26.46 15.79
C THR A 455 31.93 -27.75 16.17
N LEU A 456 32.51 -28.91 15.82
CA LEU A 456 31.92 -30.24 16.04
C LEU A 456 32.30 -30.85 17.40
N GLN A 457 33.20 -30.23 18.18
CA GLN A 457 33.63 -30.73 19.48
C GLN A 457 33.07 -29.89 20.65
N LYS A 458 32.11 -30.47 21.39
CA LYS A 458 31.95 -30.41 22.87
C LYS A 458 30.57 -30.97 23.29
N ARG A 459 30.51 -32.27 23.60
CA ARG A 459 29.85 -32.85 24.81
C ARG A 459 29.88 -34.39 24.74
N LYS A 460 30.45 -35.01 25.78
CA LYS A 460 30.32 -36.45 26.07
C LYS A 460 28.90 -36.75 26.57
N LYS A 461 28.37 -37.88 26.09
CA LYS A 461 27.29 -38.76 26.60
C LYS A 461 26.17 -38.12 27.43
N VAL A 462 24.97 -37.96 26.85
CA VAL A 462 23.64 -38.27 27.45
C VAL A 462 22.58 -38.35 26.30
N TYR A 463 21.98 -39.55 26.10
CA TYR A 463 20.80 -39.96 25.26
C TYR A 463 20.79 -39.62 23.74
N ASN A 464 20.27 -40.42 22.78
CA ASN A 464 19.67 -41.75 22.69
C ASN A 464 20.05 -42.32 21.29
N LYS A 465 20.25 -43.64 21.12
CA LYS A 465 20.91 -44.24 19.93
C LYS A 465 20.13 -44.18 18.60
N ASN A 466 18.92 -43.60 18.54
CA ASN A 466 18.10 -43.59 17.32
C ASN A 466 17.64 -42.16 16.95
N GLY A 467 18.04 -41.70 15.76
CA GLY A 467 17.38 -40.62 15.03
C GLY A 467 17.84 -39.18 15.34
N ALA A 468 19.08 -38.81 15.00
CA ALA A 468 19.47 -37.41 14.87
C ALA A 468 19.93 -37.14 13.43
N LEU A 469 19.05 -36.53 12.64
CA LEU A 469 19.34 -36.10 11.27
C LEU A 469 19.42 -34.57 11.21
N LEU A 470 20.22 -34.05 10.29
CA LEU A 470 20.42 -32.61 10.13
C LEU A 470 20.11 -32.23 8.68
N ALA A 471 19.23 -31.26 8.45
CA ALA A 471 19.08 -30.63 7.15
C ALA A 471 20.01 -29.39 7.12
N ILE A 472 20.76 -29.23 6.03
CA ILE A 472 21.66 -28.10 5.78
C ILE A 472 21.01 -27.19 4.75
N PHE A 473 20.95 -25.90 5.04
CA PHE A 473 20.50 -24.89 4.10
C PHE A 473 21.69 -24.03 3.70
N PHE A 474 21.99 -23.98 2.39
CA PHE A 474 22.98 -23.09 1.80
C PHE A 474 22.30 -21.82 1.32
N PHE A 475 22.92 -20.69 1.61
CA PHE A 475 22.50 -19.43 1.04
C PHE A 475 23.70 -18.74 0.39
N PHE A 476 23.53 -18.34 -0.87
CA PHE A 476 24.48 -17.56 -1.64
C PHE A 476 24.00 -16.11 -1.70
N LEU A 477 24.60 -15.23 -0.88
CA LEU A 477 24.36 -13.78 -0.89
C LEU A 477 25.64 -13.16 -1.43
N LEU A 478 25.57 -12.21 -2.38
CA LEU A 478 26.69 -11.31 -2.62
C LEU A 478 26.56 -10.09 -1.69
#